data_AF-A0A800AP88-F1
#
_entry.id   AF-A0A800AP88-F1
#
_cell.length_a   1.000
_cell.length_b   1.000
_cell.length_c   1.000
_cell.angle_alpha   90.00
_cell.angle_beta   90.00
_cell.angle_gamma   90.00
#
_symmetry.space_group_name_H-M   'P 1'
#
loop_
_entity.id
_entity.type
_entity.pdbx_description
1 polymer ?
#
loop_
_entity_poly.entity_id
_entity_poly.type
_entity_poly.pdbx_seq_one_letter_code
_entity_poly.pdbx_strand_id
1 'polypeptide(L)'
;MQRCKAHVSMEERYAKLEIEYDSLEEKQKICETANELINVYKISPQITVLPKNIENGEYIFEFHDDYDKKAGNFFEDLLKKLKITKCD
;
A
#
# COMPACT_ATOMS: atom_id res chain seq x y z
N MET A 1 -3.41 -12.26 -18.34
CA MET A 1 -3.20 -10.79 -18.26
C MET A 1 -2.97 -10.46 -16.81
N GLN A 2 -1.82 -9.87 -16.46
CA GLN A 2 -1.54 -9.51 -15.08
C GLN A 2 -2.41 -8.29 -14.75
N ARG A 3 -3.44 -8.50 -13.92
CA ARG A 3 -4.33 -7.43 -13.49
C ARG A 3 -3.52 -6.52 -12.58
N CYS A 4 -3.48 -5.27 -12.99
CA CYS A 4 -2.65 -4.26 -12.39
C CYS A 4 -3.42 -3.75 -11.15
N LYS A 5 -2.95 -4.08 -9.93
CA LYS A 5 -3.73 -3.95 -8.67
C LYS A 5 -3.27 -2.81 -7.75
N ALA A 6 -2.27 -2.02 -8.16
CA ALA A 6 -1.73 -0.98 -7.31
C ALA A 6 -1.46 0.31 -8.08
N HIS A 7 -1.83 1.44 -7.46
CA HIS A 7 -1.59 2.78 -7.99
C HIS A 7 -0.79 3.60 -6.96
N VAL A 8 0.25 4.29 -7.44
CA VAL A 8 1.11 5.16 -6.61
C VAL A 8 0.98 6.59 -7.10
N SER A 9 0.65 7.51 -6.20
CA SER A 9 0.63 8.95 -6.48
C SER A 9 1.59 9.65 -5.52
N MET A 10 2.48 10.51 -6.04
CA MET A 10 3.45 11.25 -5.24
C MET A 10 3.47 12.72 -5.65
N GLU A 11 3.30 13.59 -4.67
CA GLU A 11 3.46 15.05 -4.74
C GLU A 11 4.56 15.49 -3.76
N GLU A 12 4.92 16.79 -3.72
CA GLU A 12 6.10 17.28 -2.96
C GLU A 12 6.15 16.86 -1.48
N ARG A 13 5.00 16.70 -0.82
CA ARG A 13 4.89 16.33 0.60
C ARG A 13 3.82 15.29 0.88
N TYR A 14 3.28 14.69 -0.16
CA TYR A 14 2.19 13.73 -0.04
C TYR A 14 2.49 12.52 -0.91
N ALA A 15 2.34 11.34 -0.34
CA ALA A 15 2.52 10.09 -1.06
C ALA A 15 1.38 9.14 -0.71
N LYS A 16 0.78 8.56 -1.74
CA LYS A 16 -0.37 7.66 -1.65
C LYS A 16 -0.07 6.37 -2.40
N LEU A 17 -0.41 5.24 -1.78
CA LEU A 17 -0.42 3.93 -2.41
C LEU A 17 -1.80 3.30 -2.21
N GLU A 18 -2.44 2.93 -3.29
CA GLU A 18 -3.72 2.21 -3.32
C GLU A 18 -3.46 0.79 -3.81
N ILE A 19 -3.98 -0.22 -3.09
CA ILE A 19 -3.85 -1.63 -3.45
C ILE A 19 -5.24 -2.28 -3.42
N GLU A 20 -5.68 -2.80 -4.55
CA GLU A 20 -6.89 -3.62 -4.64
C GLU A 20 -6.64 -5.03 -4.11
N TYR A 21 -7.61 -5.57 -3.36
CA TYR A 21 -7.67 -6.98 -2.98
C TYR A 21 -8.98 -7.59 -3.45
N ASP A 22 -8.93 -8.85 -3.91
CA ASP A 22 -10.09 -9.62 -4.39
C ASP A 22 -10.43 -10.81 -3.49
N SER A 23 -9.70 -11.01 -2.38
CA SER A 23 -10.00 -12.03 -1.38
C SER A 23 -9.58 -11.61 0.04
N LEU A 24 -10.14 -12.29 1.04
CA LEU A 24 -9.73 -12.12 2.44
C LEU A 24 -8.27 -12.51 2.69
N GLU A 25 -7.75 -13.50 1.96
CA GLU A 25 -6.33 -13.90 2.03
C GLU A 25 -5.42 -12.77 1.55
N GLU A 26 -5.74 -12.16 0.40
CA GLU A 26 -4.99 -11.01 -0.11
C GLU A 26 -5.05 -9.83 0.87
N LYS A 27 -6.24 -9.54 1.42
CA LYS A 27 -6.43 -8.50 2.44
C LYS A 27 -5.54 -8.72 3.67
N GLN A 28 -5.54 -9.95 4.21
CA GLN A 28 -4.74 -10.30 5.36
C GLN A 28 -3.24 -10.15 5.05
N LYS A 29 -2.81 -10.64 3.90
CA LYS A 29 -1.41 -10.54 3.46
C LYS A 29 -0.93 -9.10 3.29
N ILE A 30 -1.76 -8.21 2.76
CA ILE A 30 -1.47 -6.77 2.68
C ILE A 30 -1.27 -6.21 4.10
N CYS A 31 -2.19 -6.49 5.02
CA CYS A 31 -2.14 -6.00 6.39
C CYS A 31 -0.87 -6.48 7.12
N GLU A 32 -0.57 -7.78 7.06
CA GLU A 32 0.62 -8.36 7.72
C GLU A 32 1.92 -7.79 7.16
N THR A 33 2.03 -7.71 5.83
CA THR A 33 3.24 -7.19 5.15
C THR A 33 3.43 -5.71 5.45
N ALA A 34 2.36 -4.92 5.44
CA ALA A 34 2.42 -3.50 5.78
C ALA A 34 2.85 -3.28 7.23
N ASN A 35 2.26 -4.02 8.18
CA ASN A 35 2.63 -3.93 9.60
C ASN A 35 4.09 -4.31 9.86
N GLU A 36 4.61 -5.32 9.16
CA GLU A 36 6.04 -5.66 9.22
C GLU A 36 6.91 -4.47 8.78
N LEU A 37 6.62 -3.89 7.61
CA LEU A 37 7.42 -2.80 7.05
C LEU A 37 7.28 -1.49 7.84
N ILE A 38 6.10 -1.18 8.36
CA ILE A 38 5.88 -0.05 9.28
C ILE A 38 6.83 -0.15 10.48
N ASN A 39 6.99 -1.35 11.03
CA ASN A 39 7.91 -1.60 12.14
C ASN A 39 9.39 -1.52 11.75
N VAL A 40 9.76 -1.95 10.54
CA VAL A 40 11.13 -1.88 10.01
C VAL A 40 11.55 -0.43 9.75
N TYR A 41 10.70 0.31 9.05
CA TYR A 41 10.97 1.69 8.63
C TYR A 41 10.73 2.73 9.74
N LYS A 42 10.06 2.34 10.85
CA LYS A 42 9.68 3.24 11.95
C LYS A 42 8.86 4.44 11.45
N ILE A 43 7.89 4.15 10.59
CA ILE A 43 6.98 5.13 9.99
C ILE A 43 5.56 4.91 10.49
N SER A 44 4.65 5.84 10.20
CA SER A 44 3.25 5.72 10.60
C SER A 44 2.34 6.27 9.49
N PRO A 45 2.11 5.52 8.39
CA PRO A 45 1.14 5.94 7.38
C PRO A 45 -0.25 6.08 7.99
N GLN A 46 -1.05 6.99 7.43
CA GLN A 46 -2.48 6.90 7.54
C GLN A 46 -2.96 5.73 6.68
N ILE A 47 -3.75 4.83 7.27
CA ILE A 47 -4.26 3.63 6.59
C ILE A 47 -5.77 3.72 6.51
N THR A 48 -6.29 3.68 5.28
CA THR A 48 -7.73 3.61 5.00
C THR A 48 -8.03 2.30 4.30
N VAL A 49 -9.04 1.55 4.78
CA VAL A 49 -9.54 0.34 4.12
C VAL A 49 -10.92 0.65 3.57
N LEU A 50 -11.12 0.48 2.27
CA LEU A 50 -12.38 0.69 1.57
C LEU A 50 -12.93 -0.64 1.04
N PRO A 51 -13.74 -1.37 1.82
CA PRO A 51 -14.39 -2.59 1.34
C PRO A 51 -15.40 -2.26 0.23
N LYS A 52 -15.30 -2.94 -0.92
CA LYS A 52 -16.33 -2.93 -1.97
C LYS A 52 -17.39 -4.01 -1.66
N ASN A 53 -16.97 -5.15 -1.12
CA ASN A 53 -17.84 -6.16 -0.50
C ASN A 53 -17.10 -6.89 0.64
N ILE A 54 -17.57 -8.08 1.05
CA ILE A 54 -16.96 -8.89 2.12
C ILE A 54 -15.53 -9.33 1.76
N GLU A 55 -15.30 -9.69 0.49
CA GLU A 55 -14.08 -10.36 0.03
C GLU A 55 -13.13 -9.42 -0.73
N ASN A 56 -13.64 -8.30 -1.27
CA ASN A 56 -12.87 -7.37 -2.08
C ASN A 56 -12.98 -5.91 -1.63
N GLY A 57 -12.01 -5.11 -2.06
CA GLY A 57 -11.89 -3.70 -1.70
C GLY A 57 -10.49 -3.16 -1.94
N GLU A 58 -10.16 -2.07 -1.25
CA GLU A 58 -8.90 -1.34 -1.40
C GLU A 58 -8.25 -1.08 -0.04
N TYR A 59 -6.92 -1.18 -0.03
CA TYR A 59 -6.05 -0.69 1.03
C TYR A 59 -5.34 0.56 0.54
N ILE A 60 -5.47 1.65 1.30
CA ILE A 60 -4.87 2.93 0.97
C ILE A 60 -3.89 3.31 2.07
N PHE A 61 -2.66 3.63 1.68
CA PHE A 61 -1.59 4.10 2.55
C PHE A 61 -1.23 5.52 2.16
N GLU A 62 -1.31 6.44 3.11
CA GLU A 62 -1.07 7.87 2.90
C GLU A 62 0.01 8.36 3.85
N PHE A 63 0.97 9.10 3.29
CA PHE A 63 1.97 9.83 4.05
C PHE A 63 1.78 11.32 3.79
N HIS A 64 1.37 12.03 4.83
CA HIS A 64 1.40 13.49 4.85
C HIS A 64 2.76 13.95 5.39
N ASP A 65 3.28 15.06 4.85
CA ASP A 65 4.54 15.65 5.26
C ASP A 65 5.73 14.68 5.17
N ASP A 66 5.83 13.91 4.07
CA ASP A 66 6.96 12.98 3.82
C ASP A 66 8.26 13.71 3.44
N TYR A 67 8.75 14.60 4.32
CA TYR A 67 9.98 15.37 4.15
C TYR A 67 11.21 14.48 3.88
N ASP A 68 11.24 13.30 4.51
CA ASP A 68 12.34 12.34 4.39
C ASP A 68 12.20 11.42 3.16
N LYS A 69 11.11 11.55 2.38
CA LYS A 69 10.81 10.70 1.21
C LYS A 69 10.83 9.20 1.51
N LYS A 70 10.40 8.81 2.73
CA LYS A 70 10.42 7.41 3.19
C LYS A 70 9.27 6.61 2.59
N ALA A 71 8.20 7.26 2.13
CA ALA A 71 7.04 6.59 1.55
C ALA A 71 7.41 5.78 0.30
N GLY A 72 8.31 6.31 -0.55
CA GLY A 72 8.73 5.64 -1.77
C GLY A 72 9.36 4.26 -1.53
N ASN A 73 10.33 4.19 -0.61
CA ASN A 73 10.99 2.92 -0.26
C ASN A 73 10.00 1.93 0.39
N PHE A 74 9.12 2.44 1.25
CA PHE A 74 8.07 1.62 1.85
C PHE A 74 7.12 1.03 0.79
N PHE A 75 6.68 1.83 -0.19
CA PHE A 75 5.81 1.37 -1.27
C PHE A 75 6.48 0.32 -2.16
N GLU A 76 7.73 0.55 -2.54
CA GLU A 76 8.47 -0.41 -3.38
C GLU A 76 8.62 -1.77 -2.69
N ASP A 77 9.03 -1.78 -1.42
CA ASP A 77 9.20 -3.01 -0.65
C ASP A 77 7.87 -3.72 -0.40
N LEU A 78 6.80 -2.98 -0.13
CA LEU A 78 5.46 -3.54 0.08
C LEU A 78 4.99 -4.26 -1.19
N LEU A 79 5.06 -3.59 -2.35
CA LEU A 79 4.65 -4.17 -3.62
C LEU A 79 5.52 -5.38 -4.01
N LYS A 80 6.83 -5.31 -3.77
CA LYS A 80 7.76 -6.41 -4.03
C LYS A 80 7.46 -7.64 -3.18
N LYS A 81 7.20 -7.47 -1.88
CA LYS A 81 6.83 -8.58 -0.98
C LYS A 81 5.47 -9.19 -1.34
N LEU A 82 4.52 -8.35 -1.74
CA LEU A 82 3.20 -8.80 -2.20
C LEU A 82 3.23 -9.43 -3.60
N LYS A 83 4.32 -9.25 -4.35
CA LYS A 83 4.46 -9.65 -5.77
C LYS A 83 3.42 -8.97 -6.66
N ILE A 84 3.09 -7.71 -6.35
CA ILE A 84 2.15 -6.89 -7.11
C ILE A 84 2.94 -5.99 -8.06
N THR A 85 2.58 -6.01 -9.33
CA THR A 85 3.06 -5.03 -10.31
C THR A 85 2.25 -3.75 -10.17
N LYS A 86 2.94 -2.61 -10.00
CA LYS A 86 2.32 -1.28 -10.01
C LYS A 86 1.80 -0.91 -11.41
N CYS A 87 0.77 -0.09 -11.44
CA CYS A 87 0.30 0.62 -12.63
C CYS A 87 0.80 2.05 -12.54
N ASP A 88 1.39 2.55 -13.63
CA ASP A 88 1.70 3.97 -13.78
C ASP A 88 0.42 4.81 -13.84
#